data_AF-A0A3E1NM89-F1
#
_entry.id   AF-A0A3E1NM89-F1
#
_cell.length_a   1.000
_cell.length_b   1.000
_cell.length_c   1.000
_cell.angle_alpha   90.00
_cell.angle_beta   90.00
_cell.angle_gamma   90.00
#
_symmetry.space_group_name_H-M   'P 1'
#
loop_
_entity.id
_entity.type
_entity.pdbx_description
1 polymer ?
#
loop_
_entity_poly.entity_id
_entity_poly.type
_entity_poly.pdbx_seq_one_letter_code
_entity_poly.pdbx_strand_id
1 'polypeptide(L)'
;MARLAQIPFNIFDFDYSDNNDAVQLVLRFLEELPDVLELFIDPTFSNFFEVSNELGYGEVLQQNSLQAMFEDARYQLLEEILVMRNAMENDPAYRERLTTELARIGFTGASLDVKFSLLNYRWRSTITPTERSGLFDFRNRFFVKPFKKFLSYLNSILGSLGSVIPGVDGIKEFKEVIENHPSLDD
;
A
#
# COMPACT_ATOMS: atom_id res chain seq x y z
N MET A 1 30.01 -6.90 -6.66
CA MET A 1 28.69 -7.30 -7.16
C MET A 1 27.65 -6.78 -6.18
N ALA A 2 26.96 -5.69 -6.52
CA ALA A 2 25.86 -5.20 -5.70
C ALA A 2 24.76 -6.28 -5.73
N ARG A 3 24.30 -6.75 -4.56
CA ARG A 3 23.05 -7.51 -4.49
C ARG A 3 21.98 -6.55 -4.97
N LEU A 4 21.38 -6.82 -6.14
CA LEU A 4 20.13 -6.19 -6.51
C LEU A 4 19.18 -6.42 -5.34
N ALA A 5 18.69 -5.34 -4.74
CA ALA A 5 17.67 -5.43 -3.71
C ALA A 5 16.52 -6.26 -4.28
N GLN A 6 16.07 -7.26 -3.52
CA GLN A 6 15.05 -8.19 -3.98
C GLN A 6 13.68 -7.63 -3.60
N ILE A 7 12.78 -7.59 -4.58
CA ILE A 7 11.37 -7.28 -4.33
C ILE A 7 10.82 -8.37 -3.40
N PRO A 8 10.22 -8.00 -2.27
CA PRO A 8 9.85 -8.96 -1.24
C PRO A 8 8.72 -9.88 -1.72
N PHE A 9 8.84 -11.19 -1.47
CA PHE A 9 7.81 -12.16 -1.88
C PHE A 9 6.47 -11.97 -1.13
N ASN A 10 6.55 -11.56 0.13
CA ASN A 10 5.43 -11.13 0.96
C ASN A 10 5.67 -9.70 1.38
N ILE A 11 4.65 -8.85 1.24
CA ILE A 11 4.72 -7.46 1.67
C ILE A 11 4.19 -7.24 3.08
N PHE A 12 3.41 -8.20 3.59
CA PHE A 12 2.85 -8.14 4.94
C PHE A 12 2.97 -9.52 5.57
N ASP A 13 3.94 -9.72 6.46
CA ASP A 13 4.11 -10.98 7.20
C ASP A 13 3.59 -10.79 8.62
N PHE A 14 2.30 -11.09 8.77
CA PHE A 14 1.58 -11.02 10.02
C PHE A 14 1.40 -12.45 10.52
N ASP A 15 1.98 -12.76 11.68
CA ASP A 15 1.70 -14.02 12.35
C ASP A 15 0.33 -13.91 13.04
N TYR A 16 -0.69 -14.52 12.45
CA TYR A 16 -2.06 -14.47 12.96
C TYR A 16 -2.38 -15.56 13.97
N SER A 17 -1.41 -16.43 14.30
CA SER A 17 -1.65 -17.64 15.07
C SER A 17 -1.85 -17.42 16.57
N ASP A 18 -1.44 -16.26 17.10
CA ASP A 18 -1.59 -15.92 18.52
C ASP A 18 -2.31 -14.58 18.69
N ASN A 19 -3.61 -14.65 19.02
CA ASN A 19 -4.37 -13.64 19.76
C ASN A 19 -4.06 -12.16 19.44
N ASN A 20 -3.85 -11.86 18.15
CA ASN A 20 -3.22 -10.61 17.76
C ASN A 20 -4.26 -9.48 17.74
N ASP A 21 -3.91 -8.40 18.43
CA ASP A 21 -4.72 -7.20 18.48
C ASP A 21 -4.93 -6.65 17.06
N ALA A 22 -6.18 -6.67 16.59
CA ALA A 22 -6.56 -6.17 15.27
C ALA A 22 -6.11 -4.73 15.06
N VAL A 23 -6.08 -3.91 16.12
CA VAL A 23 -5.57 -2.55 16.06
C VAL A 23 -4.09 -2.55 15.69
N GLN A 24 -3.26 -3.34 16.36
CA GLN A 24 -1.82 -3.40 16.08
C GLN A 24 -1.53 -3.91 14.67
N LEU A 25 -2.27 -4.92 14.21
CA LEU A 25 -2.13 -5.44 12.84
C LEU A 25 -2.48 -4.38 11.79
N VAL A 26 -3.57 -3.64 11.98
CA VAL A 26 -3.96 -2.56 11.06
C VAL A 26 -2.94 -1.43 11.06
N LEU A 27 -2.47 -0.99 12.24
CA LEU A 27 -1.45 0.06 12.31
C LEU A 27 -0.15 -0.38 11.67
N ARG A 28 0.31 -1.60 11.92
CA ARG A 28 1.51 -2.14 11.27
C ARG A 28 1.36 -2.26 9.76
N PHE A 29 0.18 -2.68 9.27
CA PHE A 29 -0.13 -2.66 7.84
C PHE A 29 0.00 -1.26 7.24
N LEU A 30 -0.53 -0.24 7.91
CA LEU A 30 -0.43 1.14 7.43
C LEU A 30 0.98 1.71 7.55
N GLU A 31 1.78 1.29 8.53
CA GLU A 31 3.20 1.65 8.66
C GLU A 31 4.05 1.06 7.53
N GLU A 32 3.81 -0.20 7.16
CA GLU A 32 4.57 -0.91 6.12
C GLU A 32 4.11 -0.54 4.69
N LEU A 33 2.86 -0.06 4.52
CA LEU A 33 2.27 0.20 3.21
C LEU A 33 3.03 1.23 2.35
N PRO A 34 3.47 2.40 2.86
CA PRO A 34 4.22 3.37 2.06
C PRO A 34 5.44 2.74 1.40
N ASP A 35 6.24 1.98 2.14
CA ASP A 35 7.46 1.36 1.63
C ASP A 35 7.15 0.38 0.47
N VAL A 36 6.00 -0.31 0.52
CA VAL A 36 5.53 -1.16 -0.58
C VAL A 36 5.15 -0.34 -1.80
N LEU A 37 4.46 0.77 -1.59
CA LEU A 37 4.00 1.65 -2.67
C LEU A 37 5.15 2.38 -3.35
N GLU A 38 6.20 2.74 -2.59
CA GLU A 38 7.43 3.38 -3.10
C GLU A 38 8.08 2.53 -4.19
N LEU A 39 8.05 1.19 -4.05
CA LEU A 39 8.63 0.27 -5.03
C LEU A 39 8.08 0.45 -6.45
N PHE A 40 6.85 0.96 -6.60
CA PHE A 40 6.23 1.18 -7.90
C PHE A 40 6.70 2.45 -8.60
N ILE A 41 7.29 3.39 -7.87
CA ILE A 41 7.80 4.66 -8.40
C ILE A 41 9.32 4.78 -8.27
N ASP A 42 9.97 3.92 -7.49
CA ASP A 42 11.42 3.87 -7.40
C ASP A 42 12.02 3.41 -8.75
N PRO A 43 12.85 4.24 -9.42
CA PRO A 43 13.47 3.91 -10.69
C PRO A 43 14.41 2.70 -10.64
N THR A 44 14.82 2.27 -9.44
CA THR A 44 15.60 1.04 -9.22
C THR A 44 14.77 -0.20 -9.50
N PHE A 45 13.47 -0.17 -9.17
CA PHE A 45 12.57 -1.32 -9.24
C PHE A 45 11.46 -1.15 -10.26
N SER A 46 11.27 0.03 -10.84
CA SER A 46 10.13 0.34 -11.70
C SER A 46 10.53 1.22 -12.88
N ASN A 47 9.89 0.99 -14.02
CA ASN A 47 9.98 1.89 -15.18
C ASN A 47 8.78 2.85 -15.31
N PHE A 48 8.00 3.03 -14.24
CA PHE A 48 6.79 3.86 -14.23
C PHE A 48 6.97 5.21 -14.95
N PHE A 49 7.95 6.01 -14.53
CA PHE A 49 8.19 7.34 -15.12
C PHE A 49 8.68 7.29 -16.57
N GLU A 50 9.44 6.25 -16.94
CA GLU A 50 9.87 6.05 -18.34
C GLU A 50 8.64 5.83 -19.23
N VAL A 51 7.73 4.96 -18.80
CA VAL A 51 6.48 4.68 -19.50
C VAL A 51 5.55 5.91 -19.49
N SER A 52 5.46 6.65 -18.39
CA SER A 52 4.68 7.90 -18.34
C SER A 52 5.16 8.92 -19.37
N ASN A 53 6.48 9.08 -19.51
CA ASN A 53 7.07 9.99 -20.50
C ASN A 53 6.77 9.55 -21.93
N GLU A 54 6.90 8.25 -22.24
CA GLU A 54 6.60 7.70 -23.57
C GLU A 54 5.14 7.90 -23.98
N LEU A 55 4.21 7.82 -23.02
CA LEU A 55 2.79 8.02 -23.24
C LEU A 55 2.39 9.51 -23.30
N GLY A 56 3.34 10.43 -23.16
CA GLY A 56 3.10 11.88 -23.21
C GLY A 56 2.61 12.51 -21.90
N TYR A 57 2.73 11.79 -20.77
CA TYR A 57 2.30 12.27 -19.45
C TYR A 57 3.44 12.86 -18.61
N GLY A 58 4.65 12.91 -19.14
CA GLY A 58 5.84 13.39 -18.41
C GLY A 58 5.74 14.81 -17.85
N GLU A 59 5.06 15.71 -18.56
CA GLU A 59 4.84 17.09 -18.08
C GLU A 59 3.78 17.18 -16.98
N VAL A 60 2.83 16.24 -16.96
CA VAL A 60 1.71 16.19 -16.00
C VAL A 60 2.10 15.41 -14.74
N LEU A 61 2.77 14.26 -14.91
CA LEU A 61 3.28 13.40 -13.86
C LEU A 61 4.80 13.56 -13.75
N GLN A 62 5.23 14.76 -13.36
CA GLN A 62 6.64 15.01 -13.11
C GLN A 62 7.12 14.15 -11.94
N GLN A 63 8.24 13.45 -12.14
CA GLN A 63 8.81 12.54 -11.13
C GLN A 63 8.97 13.22 -9.76
N ASN A 64 9.56 14.41 -9.73
CA ASN A 64 9.75 15.15 -8.48
C ASN A 64 8.42 15.51 -7.79
N SER A 65 7.39 15.83 -8.55
CA SER A 65 6.07 16.17 -8.00
C SER A 65 5.37 14.95 -7.42
N LEU A 66 5.41 13.81 -8.12
CA LEU A 66 4.81 12.57 -7.63
C LEU A 66 5.54 12.04 -6.40
N GLN A 67 6.88 12.11 -6.39
CA GLN A 67 7.69 11.77 -5.21
C GLN A 67 7.41 12.70 -4.03
N ALA A 68 7.28 14.02 -4.25
CA ALA A 68 6.93 14.95 -3.18
C ALA A 68 5.54 14.68 -2.59
N MET A 69 4.56 14.35 -3.45
CA MET A 69 3.21 13.95 -3.00
C MET A 69 3.24 12.64 -2.21
N PHE A 70 4.07 11.67 -2.62
CA PHE A 70 4.27 10.44 -1.87
C PHE A 70 4.84 10.69 -0.47
N GLU A 71 5.90 11.50 -0.38
CA GLU A 71 6.54 11.80 0.91
C GLU A 71 5.62 12.58 1.85
N ASP A 72 4.83 13.52 1.33
CA ASP A 72 3.82 14.23 2.13
C ASP A 72 2.74 13.27 2.65
N ALA A 73 2.19 12.42 1.78
CA ALA A 73 1.21 11.40 2.15
C ALA A 73 1.76 10.40 3.19
N ARG A 74 3.02 9.96 3.01
CA ARG A 74 3.74 9.09 3.96
C ARG A 74 3.90 9.77 5.31
N TYR A 75 4.38 11.01 5.32
CA TYR A 75 4.58 11.77 6.55
C TYR A 75 3.27 11.94 7.33
N GLN A 76 2.19 12.36 6.66
CA GLN A 76 0.87 12.53 7.27
C GLN A 76 0.36 11.22 7.88
N LEU A 77 0.44 10.10 7.16
CA LEU A 77 -0.01 8.81 7.69
C LEU A 77 0.79 8.39 8.93
N LEU A 78 2.12 8.49 8.87
CA LEU A 78 2.98 8.05 9.98
C LEU A 78 2.85 8.95 11.21
N GLU A 79 2.66 10.26 11.02
CA GLU A 79 2.38 11.19 12.12
C GLU A 79 1.06 10.84 12.82
N GLU A 80 -0.01 10.60 12.07
CA GLU A 80 -1.30 10.21 12.63
C GLU A 80 -1.23 8.87 13.38
N ILE A 81 -0.53 7.88 12.83
CA ILE A 81 -0.31 6.60 13.51
C ILE A 81 0.43 6.81 14.85
N LEU A 82 1.46 7.66 14.88
CA LEU A 82 2.19 7.99 16.11
C LEU A 82 1.27 8.66 17.14
N VAL A 83 0.44 9.62 16.72
CA VAL A 83 -0.55 10.28 17.58
C VAL A 83 -1.53 9.25 18.15
N MET A 84 -2.04 8.33 17.32
CA MET A 84 -2.94 7.27 17.75
C MET A 84 -2.30 6.31 18.75
N ARG A 85 -1.03 5.92 18.53
CA ARG A 85 -0.27 5.08 19.47
C ARG A 85 -0.13 5.77 20.82
N ASN A 86 0.29 7.03 20.83
CA ASN A 86 0.37 7.83 22.06
C ASN A 86 -1.01 7.95 22.75
N ALA A 87 -2.09 8.15 21.99
CA ALA A 87 -3.43 8.22 22.55
C ALA A 87 -3.86 6.90 23.20
N MET A 88 -3.57 5.76 22.58
CA MET A 88 -3.87 4.43 23.15
C MET A 88 -3.07 4.11 24.41
N GLU A 89 -1.83 4.58 24.51
CA GLU A 89 -0.99 4.40 25.69
C GLU A 89 -1.51 5.22 26.89
N ASN A 90 -2.06 6.41 26.62
CA ASN A 90 -2.52 7.34 27.65
C ASN A 90 -4.02 7.25 27.97
N ASP A 91 -4.86 6.72 27.06
CA ASP A 91 -6.30 6.56 27.22
C ASP A 91 -6.76 5.15 26.78
N PRO A 92 -6.95 4.20 27.72
CA PRO A 92 -7.48 2.87 27.41
C PRO A 92 -8.85 2.90 26.72
N ALA A 93 -9.69 3.91 27.00
CA ALA A 93 -10.99 4.04 26.35
C ALA A 93 -10.86 4.45 24.88
N TYR A 94 -9.77 5.14 24.50
CA TYR A 94 -9.46 5.40 23.09
C TYR A 94 -9.22 4.11 22.32
N ARG A 95 -8.44 3.17 22.89
CA ARG A 95 -8.18 1.86 22.26
C ARG A 95 -9.46 1.05 22.10
N GLU A 96 -10.35 1.06 23.08
CA GLU A 96 -11.65 0.36 22.99
C GLU A 96 -12.55 0.94 21.90
N ARG A 97 -12.62 2.27 21.80
CA ARG A 97 -13.35 2.97 20.72
C ARG A 97 -12.79 2.59 19.35
N LEU A 98 -11.48 2.65 19.18
CA LEU A 98 -10.83 2.29 17.91
C LEU A 98 -11.07 0.83 17.54
N THR A 99 -10.98 -0.08 18.51
CA THR A 99 -11.30 -1.50 18.31
C THR A 99 -12.73 -1.70 17.82
N THR A 100 -13.68 -0.96 18.42
CA THR A 100 -15.10 -1.01 18.04
C THR A 100 -15.33 -0.47 16.63
N GLU A 101 -14.68 0.64 16.27
CA GLU A 101 -14.78 1.23 14.93
C GLU A 101 -14.16 0.33 13.85
N LEU A 102 -13.00 -0.27 14.10
CA LEU A 102 -12.41 -1.26 13.21
C LEU A 102 -13.32 -2.49 13.07
N ALA A 103 -13.98 -2.90 14.15
CA ALA A 103 -14.93 -3.99 14.09
C ALA A 103 -16.14 -3.68 13.21
N ARG A 104 -16.66 -2.45 13.30
CA ARG A 104 -17.78 -1.96 12.49
C ARG A 104 -17.51 -2.02 10.99
N ILE A 105 -16.26 -1.79 10.57
CA ILE A 105 -15.84 -1.87 9.16
C ILE A 105 -15.30 -3.26 8.76
N GLY A 106 -15.43 -4.27 9.63
CA GLY A 106 -15.07 -5.64 9.35
C GLY A 106 -13.56 -5.94 9.41
N PHE A 107 -12.80 -5.17 10.19
CA PHE A 107 -11.39 -5.42 10.48
C PHE A 107 -11.25 -6.12 11.84
N THR A 108 -11.73 -7.37 11.92
CA THR A 108 -11.67 -8.23 13.12
C THR A 108 -11.16 -9.61 12.77
N GLY A 109 -10.30 -10.19 13.64
CA GLY A 109 -9.85 -11.59 13.61
C GLY A 109 -9.81 -12.22 12.21
N ALA A 110 -10.64 -13.24 11.99
CA ALA A 110 -10.70 -13.98 10.73
C ALA A 110 -11.00 -13.13 9.48
N SER A 111 -11.76 -12.03 9.60
CA SER A 111 -12.02 -11.13 8.46
C SER A 111 -10.74 -10.37 8.07
N LEU A 112 -9.97 -9.94 9.06
CA LEU A 112 -8.67 -9.30 8.83
C LEU A 112 -7.69 -10.27 8.17
N ASP A 113 -7.65 -11.52 8.65
CA ASP A 113 -6.80 -12.58 8.09
C ASP A 113 -7.12 -12.84 6.62
N VAL A 114 -8.41 -12.96 6.28
CA VAL A 114 -8.85 -13.13 4.90
C VAL A 114 -8.46 -11.93 4.05
N LYS A 115 -8.61 -10.70 4.57
CA LYS A 115 -8.27 -9.48 3.83
C LYS A 115 -6.79 -9.42 3.49
N PHE A 116 -5.93 -9.58 4.49
CA PHE A 116 -4.49 -9.50 4.30
C PHE A 116 -3.92 -10.71 3.56
N SER A 117 -4.46 -11.92 3.76
CA SER A 117 -4.10 -13.09 2.97
C SER A 117 -4.42 -12.90 1.49
N LEU A 118 -5.59 -12.33 1.19
CA LEU A 118 -5.98 -12.03 -0.19
C LEU A 118 -5.09 -10.92 -0.77
N LEU A 119 -4.73 -9.90 0.01
CA LEU A 119 -3.81 -8.85 -0.42
C LEU A 119 -2.42 -9.42 -0.77
N ASN A 120 -1.86 -10.27 0.10
CA ASN A 120 -0.60 -10.97 -0.16
C ASN A 120 -0.68 -11.91 -1.38
N TYR A 121 -1.79 -12.62 -1.57
CA TYR A 121 -2.01 -13.44 -2.76
C TYR A 121 -2.01 -12.60 -4.05
N ARG A 122 -2.66 -11.43 -4.03
CA ARG A 122 -2.66 -10.50 -5.15
C ARG A 122 -1.26 -9.93 -5.40
N TRP A 123 -0.54 -9.57 -4.35
CA TRP A 123 0.85 -9.13 -4.44
C TRP A 123 1.74 -10.18 -5.10
N ARG A 124 1.73 -11.43 -4.61
CA ARG A 124 2.49 -12.55 -5.19
C ARG A 124 2.21 -12.73 -6.68
N SER A 125 0.94 -12.56 -7.07
CA SER A 125 0.52 -12.64 -8.48
C SER A 125 1.14 -11.52 -9.32
N THR A 126 1.30 -10.32 -8.74
CA THR A 126 1.93 -9.15 -9.36
C THR A 126 3.45 -9.30 -9.46
N ILE A 127 4.12 -9.81 -8.42
CA ILE A 127 5.58 -9.87 -8.40
C ILE A 127 6.16 -11.07 -9.14
N THR A 128 5.42 -12.17 -9.31
CA THR A 128 5.97 -13.38 -9.97
C THR A 128 6.52 -13.10 -11.38
N PRO A 129 5.84 -12.31 -12.25
CA PRO A 129 6.41 -11.85 -13.52
C PRO A 129 7.62 -10.93 -13.34
N THR A 130 7.62 -10.10 -12.29
CA THR A 130 8.64 -9.08 -12.00
C THR A 130 9.92 -9.65 -11.39
N GLU A 131 9.86 -10.65 -10.52
CA GLU A 131 11.06 -11.30 -9.96
C GLU A 131 11.99 -11.84 -11.05
N ARG A 132 11.41 -12.26 -12.18
CA ARG A 132 12.16 -12.75 -13.35
C ARG A 132 12.92 -11.65 -14.09
N SER A 133 12.35 -10.44 -14.16
CA SER A 133 12.97 -9.27 -14.80
C SER A 133 13.78 -8.42 -13.83
N GLY A 134 13.54 -8.55 -12.51
CA GLY A 134 14.03 -7.63 -11.48
C GLY A 134 13.36 -6.25 -11.50
N LEU A 135 12.28 -6.07 -12.28
CA LEU A 135 11.69 -4.76 -12.58
C LEU A 135 10.16 -4.83 -12.75
N PHE A 136 9.44 -3.93 -12.08
CA PHE A 136 8.06 -3.57 -12.33
C PHE A 136 7.95 -2.87 -13.67
N ASP A 137 7.69 -3.68 -14.70
CA ASP A 137 7.59 -3.21 -16.07
C ASP A 137 6.13 -2.89 -16.44
N PHE A 138 5.81 -1.60 -16.46
CA PHE A 138 4.49 -1.07 -16.83
C PHE A 138 4.13 -1.25 -18.30
N ARG A 139 5.05 -1.73 -19.14
CA ARG A 139 4.76 -2.17 -20.53
C ARG A 139 4.34 -3.64 -20.57
N ASN A 140 4.64 -4.41 -19.52
CA ASN A 140 4.34 -5.83 -19.46
C ASN A 140 2.90 -6.08 -18.99
N ARG A 141 2.03 -6.46 -19.92
CA ARG A 141 0.63 -6.85 -19.63
C ARG A 141 0.47 -7.94 -18.55
N PHE A 142 1.48 -8.82 -18.41
CA PHE A 142 1.45 -9.89 -17.39
C PHE A 142 1.69 -9.35 -15.99
N PHE A 143 2.33 -8.19 -15.85
CA PHE A 143 2.43 -7.43 -14.60
C PHE A 143 1.21 -6.53 -14.41
N VAL A 144 0.87 -5.71 -15.41
CA VAL A 144 -0.19 -4.69 -15.35
C VAL A 144 -1.53 -5.25 -14.88
N LYS A 145 -1.98 -6.38 -15.44
CA LYS A 145 -3.30 -6.94 -15.13
C LYS A 145 -3.43 -7.45 -13.69
N PRO A 146 -2.48 -8.24 -13.15
CA PRO A 146 -2.43 -8.54 -11.72
C PRO A 146 -2.26 -7.29 -10.85
N PHE A 147 -1.42 -6.35 -11.27
CA PHE A 147 -1.14 -5.12 -10.54
C PHE A 147 -2.41 -4.27 -10.34
N LYS A 148 -3.21 -4.06 -11.39
CA LYS A 148 -4.50 -3.36 -11.29
C LYS A 148 -5.46 -4.05 -10.31
N LYS A 149 -5.49 -5.39 -10.27
CA LYS A 149 -6.30 -6.14 -9.29
C LYS A 149 -5.79 -5.98 -7.87
N PHE A 150 -4.47 -5.92 -7.69
CA PHE A 150 -3.86 -5.63 -6.40
C PHE A 150 -4.23 -4.23 -5.93
N LEU A 151 -4.04 -3.20 -6.77
CA LEU A 151 -4.39 -1.81 -6.48
C LEU A 151 -5.87 -1.63 -6.19
N SER A 152 -6.75 -2.24 -6.97
CA SER A 152 -8.20 -2.19 -6.75
C SER A 152 -8.61 -2.80 -5.41
N TYR A 153 -7.98 -3.93 -5.05
CA TYR A 153 -8.24 -4.57 -3.76
C TYR A 153 -7.70 -3.75 -2.59
N LEU A 154 -6.49 -3.20 -2.73
CA LEU A 154 -5.92 -2.24 -1.78
C LEU A 154 -6.84 -1.03 -1.59
N ASN A 155 -7.45 -0.51 -2.67
CA ASN A 155 -8.41 0.60 -2.57
C ASN A 155 -9.62 0.27 -1.70
N SER A 156 -10.16 -0.95 -1.82
CA SER A 156 -11.26 -1.39 -0.97
C SER A 156 -10.88 -1.44 0.51
N ILE A 157 -9.63 -1.83 0.81
CA ILE A 157 -9.09 -1.84 2.17
C ILE A 157 -8.93 -0.40 2.68
N LEU A 158 -8.23 0.45 1.93
CA LEU A 158 -7.98 1.85 2.32
C LEU A 158 -9.26 2.67 2.42
N GLY A 159 -10.21 2.49 1.51
CA GLY A 159 -11.51 3.17 1.59
C GLY A 159 -12.33 2.80 2.83
N SER A 160 -12.17 1.58 3.34
CA SER A 160 -12.78 1.19 4.63
C SER A 160 -12.03 1.83 5.80
N LEU A 161 -10.69 1.78 5.77
CA LEU A 161 -9.84 2.31 6.83
C LEU A 161 -9.89 3.83 6.95
N GLY A 162 -9.98 4.57 5.86
CA GLY A 162 -10.05 6.05 5.88
C GLY A 162 -11.31 6.60 6.57
N SER A 163 -12.34 5.78 6.77
CA SER A 163 -13.50 6.14 7.59
C SER A 163 -13.24 6.11 9.10
N VAL A 164 -12.10 5.55 9.53
CA VAL A 164 -11.75 5.30 10.94
C VAL A 164 -10.37 5.87 11.30
N ILE A 165 -9.40 5.81 10.39
CA ILE A 165 -8.00 6.15 10.63
C ILE A 165 -7.63 7.41 9.83
N PRO A 166 -7.33 8.53 10.51
CA PRO A 166 -6.81 9.74 9.86
C PRO A 166 -5.50 9.48 9.09
N GLY A 167 -5.22 10.30 8.07
CA GLY A 167 -4.00 10.20 7.26
C GLY A 167 -4.03 9.13 6.16
N VAL A 168 -4.99 8.19 6.18
CA VAL A 168 -5.15 7.17 5.11
C VAL A 168 -5.49 7.79 3.76
N ASP A 169 -6.19 8.92 3.74
CA ASP A 169 -6.64 9.57 2.50
C ASP A 169 -5.47 10.01 1.62
N GLY A 170 -4.38 10.54 2.19
CA GLY A 170 -3.21 10.94 1.41
C GLY A 170 -2.56 9.76 0.67
N ILE A 171 -2.38 8.63 1.35
CA ILE A 171 -1.86 7.40 0.72
C ILE A 171 -2.83 6.86 -0.33
N LYS A 172 -4.13 6.97 -0.07
CA LYS A 172 -5.16 6.56 -1.04
C LYS A 172 -5.10 7.43 -2.30
N GLU A 173 -5.01 8.75 -2.17
CA GLU A 173 -4.87 9.69 -3.29
C GLU A 173 -3.61 9.40 -4.11
N PHE A 174 -2.47 9.22 -3.44
CA PHE A 174 -1.22 8.84 -4.11
C PHE A 174 -1.37 7.55 -4.93
N LYS A 175 -1.96 6.53 -4.32
CA LYS A 175 -2.21 5.25 -4.97
C LYS A 175 -3.20 5.38 -6.14
N GLU A 176 -4.20 6.26 -6.05
CA GLU A 176 -5.16 6.53 -7.14
C GLU A 176 -4.47 7.17 -8.34
N VAL A 177 -3.45 8.01 -8.14
CA VAL A 177 -2.62 8.53 -9.24
C VAL A 177 -1.90 7.41 -9.99
N ILE A 178 -1.36 6.41 -9.27
CA ILE A 178 -0.75 5.23 -9.90
C ILE A 178 -1.81 4.37 -10.61
N GLU A 179 -2.98 4.16 -10.00
CA GLU A 179 -4.05 3.33 -10.56
C GLU A 179 -4.66 3.93 -11.84
N ASN A 180 -4.71 5.25 -11.94
CA ASN A 180 -5.21 5.99 -13.11
C ASN A 180 -4.14 6.17 -14.19
N HIS A 181 -2.98 5.54 -14.06
CA HIS A 181 -1.94 5.60 -15.09
C HIS A 181 -2.42 4.88 -16.38
N PRO A 182 -2.28 5.50 -17.57
CA PRO A 182 -2.87 4.97 -18.81
C PRO A 182 -2.36 3.59 -19.21
N SER A 183 -1.14 3.22 -18.81
CA SER A 183 -0.60 1.88 -19.07
C SER A 183 -1.37 0.77 -18.34
N LEU A 184 -2.33 1.11 -17.46
CA LEU A 184 -3.19 0.16 -16.76
C LEU A 184 -4.55 -0.04 -17.44
N ASP A 185 -4.84 0.64 -18.55
CA ASP A 185 -6.13 0.55 -19.25
C ASP A 185 -6.19 -0.48 -20.38
N ASP A 186 -5.05 -1.09 -20.71
CA ASP A 186 -4.89 -2.18 -21.71
C ASP A 186 -4.90 -3.61 -21.08
#